data_AF-A0A7K0CGU6-F1
#
_entry.id   AF-A0A7K0CGU6-F1
#
_cell.length_a   1.000
_cell.length_b   1.000
_cell.length_c   1.000
_cell.angle_alpha   90.00
_cell.angle_beta   90.00
_cell.angle_gamma   90.00
#
_symmetry.space_group_name_H-M   'P 1'
#
loop_
_entity.id
_entity.type
_entity.pdbx_description
1 polymer ?
#
loop_
_entity_poly.entity_id
_entity_poly.type
_entity_poly.pdbx_seq_one_letter_code
_entity_poly.pdbx_strand_id
1 'polypeptide(L)'
;MNEPLSDADYAGFLVFAAQERQEALLLELAGVLDSFDRVLAAGPDPDPAAGHERLRMLTGQLERFARSMGLEPVGAVGEDFEPAVHQAAEVRPVAAGARADEVLEVLQRGYRHSADGRLLRPARVAVADVVQTADAVPSEADEAGNRNEEQ
;
A
#
# COMPACT_ATOMS: atom_id res chain seq x y z
N MET A 1 -35.71 -15.63 31.11
CA MET A 1 -34.73 -16.72 31.23
C MET A 1 -34.05 -16.80 29.88
N ASN A 2 -32.85 -16.24 29.74
CA ASN A 2 -32.10 -16.30 28.48
C ASN A 2 -31.14 -17.46 28.64
N GLU A 3 -31.50 -18.64 28.11
CA GLU A 3 -30.55 -19.75 28.05
C GLU A 3 -29.36 -19.34 27.17
N PRO A 4 -28.11 -19.53 27.63
CA PRO A 4 -26.95 -19.27 26.79
C PRO A 4 -26.98 -20.22 25.59
N LEU A 5 -26.68 -19.69 24.40
CA LEU A 5 -26.59 -20.50 23.17
C LEU A 5 -25.56 -21.63 23.36
N SER A 6 -25.82 -22.79 22.76
CA SER A 6 -24.86 -23.90 22.70
C SER A 6 -23.64 -23.51 21.87
N ASP A 7 -22.46 -24.09 22.17
CA ASP A 7 -21.24 -23.91 21.39
C ASP A 7 -21.43 -24.21 19.89
N ALA A 8 -22.32 -25.17 19.57
CA ALA A 8 -22.67 -25.51 18.19
C ALA A 8 -23.52 -24.41 17.52
N ASP A 9 -24.42 -23.77 18.27
CA ASP A 9 -25.24 -22.66 17.77
C ASP A 9 -24.37 -21.41 17.56
N TYR A 10 -23.38 -21.17 18.43
CA TYR A 10 -22.39 -20.10 18.26
C TYR A 10 -21.50 -20.29 17.03
N ALA A 11 -20.98 -21.49 16.81
CA ALA A 11 -20.17 -21.80 15.64
C ALA A 11 -20.98 -21.65 14.35
N GLY A 12 -22.22 -22.13 14.34
CA GLY A 12 -23.16 -21.96 13.23
C GLY A 12 -23.42 -20.49 12.90
N PHE A 13 -23.63 -19.66 13.93
CA PHE A 13 -23.82 -18.22 13.77
C PHE A 13 -22.59 -17.53 13.14
N LEU A 14 -21.37 -17.86 13.58
CA LEU A 14 -20.15 -17.25 13.03
C LEU A 14 -19.93 -17.59 11.55
N VAL A 15 -20.18 -18.84 11.17
CA VAL A 15 -20.10 -19.30 9.77
C VAL A 15 -21.14 -18.58 8.93
N PHE A 16 -22.39 -18.53 9.39
CA PHE A 16 -23.48 -17.83 8.72
C PHE A 16 -23.17 -16.34 8.52
N ALA A 17 -22.74 -15.65 9.57
CA ALA A 17 -22.36 -14.24 9.48
C ALA A 17 -21.17 -13.98 8.54
N ALA A 18 -20.24 -14.94 8.43
CA ALA A 18 -19.15 -14.85 7.45
C ALA A 18 -19.65 -15.05 6.01
N GLN A 19 -20.59 -15.97 5.80
CA GLN A 19 -21.22 -16.19 4.49
C GLN A 19 -22.03 -14.96 4.04
N GLU A 20 -22.83 -14.36 4.91
CA GLU A 20 -23.59 -13.14 4.59
C GLU A 20 -22.67 -11.97 4.19
N ARG A 21 -21.55 -11.78 4.92
CA ARG A 21 -20.55 -10.75 4.56
C ARG A 21 -19.89 -11.03 3.20
N GLN A 22 -19.62 -12.30 2.90
CA GLN A 22 -19.06 -12.69 1.61
C GLN A 22 -20.06 -12.45 0.48
N GLU A 23 -21.33 -12.80 0.67
CA GLU A 23 -22.39 -12.56 -0.31
C GLU A 23 -22.57 -11.07 -0.59
N ALA A 24 -22.62 -10.24 0.45
CA ALA A 24 -22.69 -8.78 0.31
C ALA A 24 -21.50 -8.23 -0.51
N LEU A 25 -20.29 -8.75 -0.28
CA LEU A 25 -19.10 -8.38 -1.06
C LEU A 25 -19.23 -8.79 -2.54
N LEU A 26 -19.74 -9.98 -2.82
CA LEU A 26 -19.92 -10.48 -4.18
C LEU A 26 -20.97 -9.67 -4.95
N LEU A 27 -22.09 -9.30 -4.31
CA LEU A 27 -23.14 -8.49 -4.92
C LEU A 27 -22.66 -7.08 -5.28
N GLU A 28 -21.90 -6.45 -4.39
CA GLU A 28 -21.32 -5.13 -4.66
C GLU A 28 -20.24 -5.17 -5.76
N LEU A 29 -19.40 -6.21 -5.76
CA LEU A 29 -18.43 -6.43 -6.84
C LEU A 29 -19.13 -6.64 -8.18
N ALA A 30 -20.23 -7.39 -8.22
CA ALA A 30 -21.04 -7.56 -9.42
C ALA A 30 -21.55 -6.21 -9.95
N GLY A 31 -22.05 -5.31 -9.08
CA GLY A 31 -22.48 -3.97 -9.49
C GLY A 31 -21.35 -3.10 -10.08
N VAL A 32 -20.11 -3.26 -9.59
CA VAL A 32 -18.94 -2.62 -10.22
C VAL A 32 -18.67 -3.23 -11.60
N LEU A 33 -18.70 -4.55 -11.75
CA LEU A 33 -18.51 -5.23 -13.03
C LEU A 33 -19.56 -4.82 -14.06
N ASP A 34 -20.84 -4.72 -13.67
CA ASP A 34 -21.92 -4.21 -14.53
C ASP A 34 -21.65 -2.77 -15.01
N SER A 35 -20.99 -1.97 -14.17
CA SER A 35 -20.60 -0.60 -14.51
C SER A 35 -19.45 -0.58 -15.54
N PHE A 36 -18.48 -1.50 -15.43
CA PHE A 36 -17.45 -1.73 -16.45
C PHE A 36 -18.08 -2.18 -17.77
N ASP A 37 -18.97 -3.16 -17.75
CA ASP A 37 -19.63 -3.69 -18.95
C ASP A 37 -20.42 -2.61 -19.68
N ARG A 38 -21.11 -1.73 -18.94
CA ARG A 38 -21.82 -0.57 -19.52
C ARG A 38 -20.88 0.38 -20.23
N VAL A 39 -19.72 0.69 -19.64
CA VAL A 39 -18.72 1.57 -20.25
C VAL A 39 -18.11 0.93 -21.49
N LEU A 40 -17.81 -0.37 -21.45
CA LEU A 40 -17.27 -1.11 -22.59
C LEU A 40 -18.28 -1.23 -23.73
N ALA A 41 -19.55 -1.49 -23.43
CA ALA A 41 -20.64 -1.59 -24.40
C ALA A 41 -20.93 -0.26 -25.11
N ALA A 42 -20.66 0.87 -24.47
CA ALA A 42 -20.77 2.19 -25.10
C ALA A 42 -19.71 2.41 -26.20
N GLY A 43 -18.64 1.61 -26.22
CA GLY A 43 -17.56 1.71 -27.19
C GLY A 43 -16.55 2.82 -26.88
N PRO A 44 -15.50 2.94 -27.70
CA PRO A 44 -14.48 3.97 -27.53
C PRO A 44 -15.08 5.36 -27.72
N ASP A 45 -14.66 6.31 -26.88
CA ASP A 45 -15.02 7.72 -27.09
C ASP A 45 -14.20 8.33 -28.23
N PRO A 46 -14.80 9.11 -29.14
CA PRO A 46 -14.04 9.98 -30.03
C PRO A 46 -13.23 11.04 -29.28
N ASP A 47 -13.64 11.45 -28.08
CA ASP A 47 -12.89 12.36 -27.19
C ASP A 47 -12.14 11.58 -26.08
N PRO A 48 -10.80 11.51 -26.15
CA PRO A 48 -10.00 10.88 -25.12
C PRO A 48 -10.22 11.46 -23.72
N ALA A 49 -10.55 12.74 -23.58
CA ALA A 49 -10.77 13.36 -22.26
C ALA A 49 -12.05 12.83 -21.61
N ALA A 50 -13.15 12.73 -22.37
CA ALA A 50 -14.39 12.12 -21.91
C ALA A 50 -14.22 10.63 -21.54
N GLY A 51 -13.40 9.89 -22.29
CA GLY A 51 -13.03 8.51 -21.96
C GLY A 51 -12.31 8.39 -20.61
N HIS A 52 -11.29 9.23 -20.37
CA HIS A 52 -10.57 9.27 -19.09
C HIS A 52 -11.48 9.65 -17.93
N GLU A 53 -12.42 10.58 -18.13
CA GLU A 53 -13.34 10.99 -17.08
C GLU A 53 -14.28 9.85 -16.66
N ARG A 54 -14.79 9.06 -17.61
CA ARG A 54 -15.58 7.86 -17.27
C ARG A 54 -14.78 6.84 -16.46
N LEU A 55 -13.52 6.60 -16.85
CA LEU A 55 -12.61 5.73 -16.10
C LEU A 55 -12.36 6.24 -14.68
N ARG A 56 -12.21 7.56 -14.50
CA ARG A 56 -12.12 8.18 -13.16
C ARG A 56 -13.38 7.96 -12.34
N MET A 57 -14.56 8.17 -12.93
CA MET A 57 -15.84 7.96 -12.23
C MET A 57 -15.97 6.51 -11.73
N LEU A 58 -15.60 5.54 -12.57
CA LEU A 58 -15.65 4.12 -12.27
C LEU A 58 -14.65 3.73 -11.17
N THR A 59 -13.42 4.24 -11.26
CA THR A 59 -12.41 4.08 -10.20
C THR A 59 -12.90 4.66 -8.89
N GLY A 60 -13.51 5.85 -8.91
CA GLY A 60 -14.10 6.48 -7.72
C GLY A 60 -15.25 5.68 -7.13
N GLN A 61 -16.08 5.01 -7.93
CA GLN A 61 -17.12 4.10 -7.45
C GLN A 61 -16.51 2.90 -6.71
N LEU A 62 -15.50 2.27 -7.30
CA LEU A 62 -14.79 1.17 -6.67
C LEU A 62 -14.10 1.59 -5.37
N GLU A 63 -13.49 2.77 -5.32
CA GLU A 63 -12.88 3.30 -4.09
C GLU A 63 -13.90 3.62 -3.00
N ARG A 64 -15.11 4.06 -3.35
CA ARG A 64 -16.18 4.28 -2.37
C ARG A 64 -16.68 2.95 -1.79
N PHE A 65 -16.89 1.96 -2.66
CA PHE A 65 -17.25 0.61 -2.23
C PHE A 65 -16.17 -0.02 -1.34
N ALA A 66 -14.90 0.05 -1.74
CA ALA A 66 -13.80 -0.47 -0.94
C ALA A 66 -13.78 0.17 0.47
N ARG A 67 -14.02 1.49 0.56
CA ARG A 67 -14.12 2.20 1.83
C ARG A 67 -15.35 1.80 2.66
N SER A 68 -16.51 1.58 2.05
CA SER A 68 -17.70 1.10 2.79
C SER A 68 -17.51 -0.30 3.36
N MET A 69 -16.65 -1.11 2.74
CA MET A 69 -16.22 -2.42 3.25
C MET A 69 -15.08 -2.34 4.28
N GLY A 70 -14.64 -1.13 4.65
CA GLY A 70 -13.59 -0.90 5.64
C GLY A 70 -12.17 -0.99 5.11
N LEU A 71 -11.96 -0.90 3.79
CA LEU A 71 -10.63 -0.81 3.20
C LEU A 71 -10.14 0.65 3.21
N GLU A 72 -9.14 0.95 4.03
CA GLU A 72 -8.51 2.27 4.11
C GLU A 72 -7.12 2.26 3.48
N PRO A 73 -6.81 3.20 2.57
CA PRO A 73 -5.47 3.30 1.98
C PRO A 73 -4.45 3.76 3.02
N VAL A 74 -3.23 3.23 2.91
CA VAL A 74 -2.05 3.71 3.66
C VAL A 74 -0.89 3.99 2.70
N GLY A 75 -0.01 4.91 3.11
CA GLY A 75 1.13 5.37 2.34
C GLY A 75 0.74 6.43 1.31
N ALA A 76 1.25 7.64 1.51
CA ALA A 76 1.16 8.76 0.58
C ALA A 76 2.55 9.32 0.25
N VAL A 77 2.66 9.94 -0.92
CA VAL A 77 3.87 10.65 -1.32
C VAL A 77 4.10 11.83 -0.37
N GLY A 78 5.33 12.00 0.11
CA GLY A 78 5.73 13.03 1.05
C GLY A 78 5.63 12.63 2.53
N GLU A 79 5.06 11.46 2.84
CA GLU A 79 5.08 10.90 4.20
C GLU A 79 6.49 10.39 4.55
N ASP A 80 6.80 10.36 5.85
CA ASP A 80 8.02 9.74 6.34
C ASP A 80 7.90 8.21 6.24
N PHE A 81 9.00 7.53 5.94
CA PHE A 81 9.01 6.09 5.82
C PHE A 81 8.81 5.43 7.19
N GLU A 82 7.62 4.85 7.39
CA GLU A 82 7.30 4.03 8.55
C GLU A 82 7.33 2.52 8.22
N PRO A 83 8.28 1.73 8.76
CA PRO A 83 8.35 0.28 8.53
C PRO A 83 7.09 -0.50 8.94
N ALA A 84 6.27 0.08 9.82
CA ALA A 84 5.02 -0.52 10.28
C ALA A 84 3.94 -0.57 9.18
N VAL A 85 3.97 0.35 8.21
CA VAL A 85 2.94 0.49 7.17
C VAL A 85 3.52 0.57 5.76
N HIS A 86 4.85 0.73 5.63
CA HIS A 86 5.56 0.84 4.36
C HIS A 86 6.54 -0.32 4.14
N GLN A 87 6.69 -0.70 2.88
CA GLN A 87 7.70 -1.61 2.38
C GLN A 87 8.54 -0.86 1.35
N ALA A 88 9.80 -0.56 1.69
CA ALA A 88 10.75 0.06 0.77
C ALA A 88 11.07 -0.94 -0.36
N ALA A 89 10.47 -0.73 -1.53
CA ALA A 89 10.71 -1.55 -2.71
C ALA A 89 11.85 -0.99 -3.56
N GLU A 90 12.07 0.32 -3.48
CA GLU A 90 13.17 1.02 -4.15
C GLU A 90 13.75 2.06 -3.22
N VAL A 91 15.06 2.28 -3.33
CA VAL A 91 15.78 3.35 -2.66
C VAL A 91 16.38 4.24 -3.73
N ARG A 92 16.09 5.54 -3.67
CA ARG A 92 16.56 6.51 -4.67
C ARG A 92 17.37 7.61 -3.98
N PRO A 93 18.40 8.17 -4.64
CA PRO A 93 19.15 9.28 -4.09
C PRO A 93 18.22 10.46 -3.79
N VAL A 94 18.43 11.13 -2.65
CA VAL A 94 17.71 12.36 -2.30
C VAL A 94 17.81 13.38 -3.44
N ALA A 95 16.67 13.72 -4.04
CA ALA A 95 16.56 14.84 -4.97
C ALA A 95 16.54 16.17 -4.20
N ALA A 96 16.99 17.25 -4.84
CA ALA A 96 16.98 18.58 -4.21
C ALA A 96 15.55 18.96 -3.76
N GLY A 97 15.31 18.96 -2.45
CA GLY A 97 14.02 19.31 -1.84
C GLY A 97 13.29 18.16 -1.13
N ALA A 98 13.73 16.90 -1.23
CA ALA A 98 13.18 15.79 -0.46
C ALA A 98 13.93 15.59 0.86
N ARG A 99 13.23 15.13 1.91
CA ARG A 99 13.85 14.78 3.20
C ARG A 99 14.43 13.36 3.14
N ALA A 100 15.41 13.07 3.98
CA ALA A 100 15.88 11.71 4.19
C ALA A 100 14.72 10.83 4.66
N ASP A 101 14.65 9.58 4.20
CA ASP A 101 13.59 8.63 4.53
C ASP A 101 12.18 9.06 4.09
N GLU A 102 12.05 10.03 3.19
CA GLU A 102 10.75 10.45 2.64
C GLU A 102 10.25 9.47 1.56
N VAL A 103 8.94 9.20 1.55
CA VAL A 103 8.27 8.46 0.47
C VAL A 103 8.21 9.34 -0.78
N LEU A 104 9.05 9.01 -1.77
CA LEU A 104 9.12 9.70 -3.05
C LEU A 104 8.00 9.28 -4.00
N GLU A 105 7.63 8.00 -3.96
CA GLU A 105 6.64 7.42 -4.86
C GLU A 105 5.94 6.23 -4.20
N VAL A 106 4.63 6.11 -4.39
CA VAL A 106 3.85 4.94 -3.97
C VAL A 106 3.66 4.03 -5.19
N LEU A 107 4.52 3.02 -5.30
CA LEU A 107 4.50 2.02 -6.37
C LEU A 107 3.27 1.10 -6.26
N GLN A 108 2.85 0.81 -5.03
CA GLN A 108 1.63 0.06 -4.75
C GLN A 108 1.01 0.58 -3.45
N ARG A 109 -0.25 1.04 -3.51
CA ARG A 109 -0.98 1.52 -2.33
C ARG A 109 -1.01 0.45 -1.23
N GLY A 110 -0.79 0.83 0.01
CA GLY A 110 -1.06 -0.04 1.15
C GLY A 110 -2.53 0.01 1.53
N TYR A 111 -2.99 -0.96 2.31
CA TYR A 111 -4.33 -0.94 2.89
C TYR A 111 -4.36 -1.49 4.31
N ARG A 112 -5.23 -0.92 5.14
CA ARG A 112 -5.61 -1.42 6.46
C ARG A 112 -7.12 -1.61 6.55
N HIS A 113 -7.54 -2.41 7.52
CA HIS A 113 -8.93 -2.60 7.84
C HIS A 113 -9.36 -1.55 8.87
N SER A 114 -10.42 -0.79 8.58
CA SER A 114 -10.82 0.37 9.38
C SER A 114 -11.37 0.02 10.76
N ALA A 115 -12.01 -1.15 10.91
CA ALA A 115 -12.70 -1.50 12.16
C ALA A 115 -11.75 -1.90 13.30
N ASP A 116 -10.62 -2.52 12.98
CA ASP A 116 -9.62 -3.02 13.95
C ASP A 116 -8.24 -2.38 13.74
N GLY A 117 -8.07 -1.51 12.74
CA GLY A 117 -6.81 -0.87 12.38
C GLY A 117 -5.77 -1.84 11.81
N ARG A 118 -6.13 -3.11 11.55
CA ARG A 118 -5.18 -4.14 11.16
C ARG A 118 -4.65 -3.87 9.76
N LEU A 119 -3.32 -3.84 9.63
CA LEU A 119 -2.68 -3.73 8.32
C LEU A 119 -2.97 -4.99 7.48
N LEU A 120 -3.56 -4.80 6.31
CA LEU A 120 -3.85 -5.88 5.36
C LEU A 120 -2.69 -6.07 4.38
N ARG A 121 -2.09 -4.95 3.94
CA ARG A 121 -0.92 -4.92 3.08
C ARG A 121 -0.15 -3.61 3.28
N PRO A 122 1.18 -3.63 3.45
CA PRO A 122 1.96 -2.41 3.47
C PRO A 122 1.95 -1.70 2.11
N ALA A 123 2.17 -0.39 2.10
CA ALA A 123 2.39 0.34 0.86
C ALA A 123 3.80 0.04 0.34
N ARG A 124 3.92 -0.35 -0.93
CA ARG A 124 5.24 -0.45 -1.55
C ARG A 124 5.64 0.92 -2.06
N VAL A 125 6.76 1.40 -1.55
CA VAL A 125 7.21 2.77 -1.77
C VAL A 125 8.64 2.82 -2.27
N ALA A 126 8.94 3.86 -3.05
CA ALA A 126 10.30 4.30 -3.29
C ALA A 126 10.64 5.35 -2.22
N VAL A 127 11.75 5.16 -1.51
CA VAL A 127 12.20 6.07 -0.45
C VAL A 127 13.45 6.84 -0.84
N ALA A 128 13.59 8.05 -0.31
CA ALA A 128 14.79 8.84 -0.45
C ALA A 128 15.85 8.35 0.54
N ASP A 129 17.04 7.99 0.05
CA ASP A 129 18.20 7.73 0.89
C ASP A 129 19.28 8.77 0.63
N VAL A 130 19.83 9.27 1.72
CA VAL A 130 21.02 10.11 1.67
C VAL A 130 22.12 9.14 1.28
N VAL A 131 22.73 9.30 0.10
CA VAL A 131 23.86 8.46 -0.31
C VAL A 131 24.87 8.43 0.85
N GLN A 132 24.91 7.31 1.58
CA GLN A 132 25.90 7.12 2.61
C GLN A 132 27.23 6.88 1.90
N THR A 133 27.97 7.94 1.63
CA THR A 133 29.43 7.85 1.51
C THR A 133 29.97 7.54 2.91
N ALA A 134 29.78 6.31 3.40
CA ALA A 134 30.25 5.90 4.72
C ALA A 134 30.59 4.40 4.82
N ASP A 135 31.00 3.75 3.72
CA ASP A 135 31.70 2.46 3.77
C ASP A 135 33.15 2.55 3.23
N ALA A 136 33.69 3.76 3.11
CA ALA A 136 35.13 3.96 3.02
C ALA A 136 35.72 3.89 4.43
N VAL A 137 35.97 2.68 4.94
CA VAL A 137 36.95 2.51 6.01
C VAL A 137 38.31 2.87 5.41
N PRO A 138 38.98 3.96 5.85
CA PRO A 138 40.41 4.08 5.63
C PRO A 138 41.04 3.05 6.56
N SER A 139 41.42 1.89 6.01
CA SER A 139 42.30 0.97 6.72
C SER A 139 43.63 1.68 6.91
N GLU A 140 43.79 2.22 8.11
CA GLU A 140 45.00 2.70 8.78
C GLU A 140 46.29 2.17 8.13
N ALA A 141 46.84 2.96 7.22
CA ALA A 141 48.22 2.86 6.78
C ALA A 141 49.02 3.91 7.56
N ASP A 142 49.15 3.74 8.88
CA ASP A 142 50.03 4.56 9.73
C ASP A 142 50.38 3.78 11.00
N GLU A 143 51.16 2.71 10.87
CA GLU A 143 52.07 2.24 11.93
C GLU A 143 53.10 1.24 11.36
N ALA A 144 54.05 1.76 10.57
CA ALA A 144 55.33 1.08 10.34
C ALA A 144 56.45 2.12 10.11
N GLY A 145 56.58 3.07 11.03
CA GLY A 145 57.86 3.73 11.24
C GLY A 145 58.82 2.76 11.91
N ASN A 146 59.55 1.92 11.15
CA ASN A 146 60.95 1.60 11.47
C ASN A 146 61.69 0.85 10.35
N ARG A 147 62.51 1.58 9.57
CA ARG A 147 63.96 1.37 9.36
C ARG A 147 64.41 1.97 8.03
N ASN A 148 64.89 3.20 8.09
CA ASN A 148 65.79 3.75 7.08
C ASN A 148 67.16 3.06 7.20
N GLU A 149 67.59 2.49 6.07
CA GLU A 149 68.89 2.67 5.39
C GLU A 149 70.21 2.73 6.18
N GLU A 150 71.10 1.81 5.77
CA GLU A 150 72.52 2.01 5.43
C GLU A 150 73.47 2.67 6.45
N GLN A 151 74.25 1.80 7.12
CA GLN A 151 75.72 1.79 7.03
C GLN A 151 76.27 0.40 7.37
#